data_AF-A0A1E3G1G5-F1
#
_entry.id   AF-A0A1E3G1G5-F1
#
_cell.length_a   1.000
_cell.length_b   1.000
_cell.length_c   1.000
_cell.angle_alpha   90.00
_cell.angle_beta   90.00
_cell.angle_gamma   90.00
#
_symmetry.space_group_name_H-M   'P 1'
#
loop_
_entity.id
_entity.type
_entity.pdbx_description
1 polymer ?
#
loop_
_entity_poly.entity_id
_entity_poly.type
_entity_poly.pdbx_seq_one_letter_code
_entity_poly.pdbx_strand_id
1 'polypeptide(L)'
;MILQEQLSLYRESVKNLEQLKIFPASRSWEVCEGIVFAVDTNVFPMYGLISKVNSDERQKTVDFVYLTPHILLASVEAPILRIDDDVFELVKLTHIMHTVPEKELKQVARPVKKVSDVRKVLEHVEKLSNTPYGRIHREFFDTERKFVELVTELVAEFEKIIELPPDLLNSLKSEISELGVAASFGRAVRFGKFILVNTDVGAKVYLDDRLVGKVGKIFIKGKLVFEGKLTNGMILLHLAQFLPFFEEGDIVIEVDENN
;
A
#
# COMPACT_ATOMS: atom_id res chain seq x y z
N MET A 1 4.14 -31.91 17.65
CA MET A 1 2.84 -32.31 17.09
C MET A 1 1.96 -31.09 16.83
N ILE A 2 1.36 -30.46 17.86
CA ILE A 2 0.45 -29.31 17.67
C ILE A 2 1.09 -28.14 16.89
N LEU A 3 2.28 -27.66 17.27
CA LEU A 3 2.93 -26.53 16.56
C LEU A 3 3.31 -26.85 15.11
N GLN A 4 3.60 -28.12 14.80
CA GLN A 4 3.92 -28.53 13.41
C GLN A 4 2.66 -28.54 12.54
N GLU A 5 1.54 -29.03 13.09
CA GLU A 5 0.24 -28.98 12.41
C GLU A 5 -0.20 -27.53 12.17
N GLN A 6 -0.06 -26.66 13.18
CA GLN A 6 -0.35 -25.23 13.03
C GLN A 6 0.53 -24.57 11.95
N LEU A 7 1.83 -24.88 11.91
CA LEU A 7 2.72 -24.36 10.87
C LEU A 7 2.34 -24.90 9.48
N SER A 8 1.88 -26.14 9.37
CA SER A 8 1.43 -26.72 8.10
C SER A 8 0.17 -26.02 7.59
N LEU A 9 -0.83 -25.82 8.45
CA LEU A 9 -2.06 -25.10 8.11
C LEU A 9 -1.78 -23.66 7.70
N TYR A 10 -0.89 -22.98 8.44
CA TYR A 10 -0.44 -21.64 8.09
C TYR A 10 0.22 -21.61 6.70
N ARG A 11 1.13 -22.54 6.40
CA ARG A 11 1.79 -22.63 5.08
C ARG A 11 0.80 -22.86 3.94
N GLU A 12 -0.25 -23.65 4.16
CA GLU A 12 -1.29 -23.83 3.16
C GLU A 12 -2.07 -22.55 2.91
N SER A 13 -2.39 -21.79 3.97
CA SER A 13 -3.06 -20.50 3.84
C SER A 13 -2.23 -19.45 3.09
N VAL A 14 -0.90 -19.52 3.18
CA VAL A 14 0.04 -18.60 2.50
C VAL A 14 0.62 -19.12 1.20
N LYS A 15 0.11 -20.24 0.67
CA LYS A 15 0.73 -20.91 -0.49
C LYS A 15 0.74 -20.04 -1.76
N ASN A 16 -0.17 -19.06 -1.84
CA ASN A 16 -0.36 -18.21 -3.02
C ASN A 16 0.03 -16.74 -2.76
N LEU A 17 1.06 -16.50 -1.95
CA LEU A 17 1.58 -15.14 -1.71
C LEU A 17 1.94 -14.37 -2.99
N GLU A 18 2.28 -15.07 -4.08
CA GLU A 18 2.53 -14.44 -5.40
C GLU A 18 1.28 -13.76 -6.01
N GLN A 19 0.08 -14.10 -5.54
CA GLN A 19 -1.19 -13.51 -5.99
C GLN A 19 -1.78 -12.56 -4.94
N LEU A 20 -0.95 -12.09 -4.01
CA LEU A 20 -1.35 -11.18 -2.96
C LEU A 20 -1.89 -9.87 -3.55
N LYS A 21 -3.01 -9.40 -3.00
CA LYS A 21 -3.65 -8.14 -3.35
C LYS A 21 -3.96 -7.38 -2.08
N ILE A 22 -3.81 -6.06 -2.14
CA ILE A 22 -4.21 -5.13 -1.07
C ILE A 22 -5.53 -4.50 -1.45
N PHE A 23 -6.43 -4.40 -0.47
CA PHE A 23 -7.68 -3.67 -0.59
C PHE A 23 -7.51 -2.28 0.01
N PRO A 24 -7.67 -1.20 -0.77
CA PRO A 24 -7.46 0.15 -0.25
C PRO A 24 -8.50 0.51 0.80
N ALA A 25 -8.05 0.87 1.99
CA ALA A 25 -8.90 1.42 3.04
C ALA A 25 -8.86 2.95 2.98
N SER A 26 -9.56 3.55 2.00
CA SER A 26 -9.61 5.02 1.84
C SER A 26 -10.29 5.67 3.04
N ARG A 27 -9.51 6.05 4.05
CA ARG A 27 -9.94 6.81 5.23
C ARG A 27 -8.89 7.86 5.57
N SER A 28 -9.33 9.07 5.87
CA SER A 28 -8.45 10.09 6.43
C SER A 28 -8.12 9.71 7.87
N TRP A 29 -6.84 9.49 8.17
CA TRP A 29 -6.34 9.29 9.52
C TRP A 29 -4.96 9.92 9.73
N GLU A 30 -4.66 10.25 10.99
CA GLU A 30 -3.37 10.81 11.37
C GLU A 30 -2.39 9.67 11.66
N VAL A 31 -1.30 9.61 10.89
CA VAL A 31 -0.20 8.67 11.14
C VAL A 31 0.67 9.23 12.26
N CYS A 32 0.66 8.56 13.40
CA CYS A 32 1.51 8.91 14.54
C CYS A 32 1.98 7.66 15.30
N GLU A 33 3.05 7.81 16.09
CA GLU A 33 3.59 6.75 16.92
C GLU A 33 2.52 6.13 17.83
N GLY A 34 2.59 4.80 17.96
CA GLY A 34 1.69 4.01 18.80
C GLY A 34 0.39 3.61 18.14
N ILE A 35 0.10 4.03 16.91
CA ILE A 35 -1.06 3.50 16.18
C ILE A 35 -0.76 2.08 15.70
N VAL A 36 -1.65 1.15 16.05
CA VAL A 36 -1.81 -0.13 15.36
C VAL A 36 -2.68 0.12 14.14
N PHE A 37 -2.18 -0.24 12.97
CA PHE A 37 -2.91 -0.19 11.71
C PHE A 37 -3.12 -1.58 11.14
N ALA A 38 -4.10 -1.71 10.24
CA ALA A 38 -4.34 -2.90 9.44
C ALA A 38 -4.26 -2.56 7.95
N VAL A 39 -3.63 -3.44 7.16
CA VAL A 39 -3.70 -3.46 5.70
C VAL A 39 -4.49 -4.70 5.31
N ASP A 40 -5.65 -4.51 4.71
CA ASP A 40 -6.54 -5.61 4.35
C ASP A 40 -6.02 -6.28 3.05
N THR A 41 -5.89 -7.61 3.06
CA THR A 41 -5.41 -8.39 1.90
C THR A 41 -6.39 -9.51 1.54
N ASN A 42 -6.21 -10.14 0.38
CA ASN A 42 -7.00 -11.30 -0.06
C ASN A 42 -6.65 -12.62 0.65
N VAL A 43 -5.64 -12.64 1.52
CA VAL A 43 -5.27 -13.82 2.31
C VAL A 43 -5.67 -13.61 3.77
N PHE A 44 -5.08 -12.61 4.42
CA PHE A 44 -5.42 -12.14 5.76
C PHE A 44 -4.83 -10.73 5.99
N PRO A 45 -5.43 -9.92 6.88
CA PRO A 45 -4.93 -8.57 7.15
C PRO A 45 -3.52 -8.60 7.75
N MET A 46 -2.66 -7.68 7.31
CA MET A 46 -1.38 -7.39 7.94
C MET A 46 -1.59 -6.34 9.02
N TYR A 47 -1.14 -6.59 10.25
CA TYR A 47 -1.16 -5.60 11.32
C TYR A 47 0.24 -5.07 11.60
N GLY A 48 0.35 -3.76 11.80
CA GLY A 48 1.60 -3.11 12.18
C GLY A 48 1.38 -2.10 13.30
N LEU A 49 2.31 -2.04 14.25
CA LEU A 49 2.38 -0.96 15.24
C LEU A 49 3.41 0.07 14.77
N ILE A 50 2.99 1.31 14.57
CA ILE A 50 3.89 2.42 14.24
C ILE A 50 4.82 2.68 15.42
N SER A 51 6.10 2.43 15.23
CA SER A 51 7.13 2.66 16.23
C SER A 51 7.75 4.05 16.10
N LYS A 52 7.83 4.58 14.88
CA LYS A 52 8.42 5.88 14.60
C LYS A 52 7.87 6.49 13.33
N VAL A 53 7.67 7.81 13.31
CA VAL A 53 7.42 8.57 12.08
C VAL A 53 8.65 9.41 11.79
N ASN A 54 9.30 9.14 10.66
CA ASN A 54 10.49 9.85 10.20
C ASN A 54 10.06 10.90 9.17
N SER A 55 10.45 12.15 9.39
CA SER A 55 10.25 13.24 8.42
C SER A 55 11.61 13.68 7.92
N ASP A 56 11.94 13.29 6.70
CA ASP A 56 13.12 13.80 5.97
C ASP A 56 12.66 14.80 4.90
N GLU A 57 13.54 15.68 4.42
CA GLU A 57 13.17 16.77 3.49
C GLU A 57 12.53 16.30 2.18
N ARG A 58 12.73 15.03 1.80
CA ARG A 58 12.26 14.45 0.54
C ARG A 58 11.07 13.51 0.67
N GLN A 59 10.88 12.86 1.82
CA GLN A 59 9.83 11.86 2.02
C GLN A 59 9.57 11.62 3.51
N LYS A 60 8.30 11.47 3.87
CA LYS A 60 7.92 10.97 5.20
C LYS A 60 7.78 9.46 5.18
N THR A 61 8.45 8.78 6.10
CA THR A 61 8.40 7.33 6.25
C THR A 61 7.97 6.94 7.65
N VAL A 62 7.47 5.72 7.77
CA VAL A 62 6.91 5.17 8.99
C VAL A 62 7.62 3.85 9.25
N ASP A 63 8.31 3.78 10.38
CA ASP A 63 8.83 2.52 10.89
C ASP A 63 7.71 1.85 11.69
N PHE A 64 7.52 0.56 11.46
CA PHE A 64 6.54 -0.22 12.19
C PHE A 64 7.08 -1.59 12.59
N VAL A 65 6.50 -2.12 13.66
CA VAL A 65 6.70 -3.49 14.11
C VAL A 65 5.52 -4.32 13.63
N TYR A 66 5.81 -5.41 12.93
CA TYR A 66 4.78 -6.33 12.47
C TYR A 66 4.14 -7.08 13.65
N LEU A 67 2.81 -7.23 13.60
CA LEU A 67 2.02 -7.98 14.57
C LEU A 67 1.33 -9.15 13.86
N THR A 68 1.44 -10.34 14.41
CA THR A 68 0.85 -11.55 13.80
C THR A 68 -0.41 -12.00 14.55
N PRO A 69 -1.49 -12.38 13.85
CA PRO A 69 -2.64 -13.04 14.48
C PRO A 69 -2.35 -14.50 14.86
N HIS A 70 -1.23 -15.10 14.42
CA HIS A 70 -0.87 -16.49 14.68
C HIS A 70 -0.22 -16.67 16.07
N ILE A 71 -1.01 -16.44 17.13
CA ILE A 71 -0.56 -16.35 18.53
C ILE A 71 0.22 -17.59 18.99
N LEU A 72 -0.19 -18.79 18.54
CA LEU A 72 0.43 -20.06 18.92
C LEU A 72 1.81 -20.28 18.29
N LEU A 73 2.03 -19.74 17.08
CA LEU A 73 3.29 -19.90 16.33
C LEU A 73 4.30 -18.81 16.67
N ALA A 74 3.84 -17.67 17.18
CA ALA A 74 4.70 -16.61 17.69
C ALA A 74 5.27 -16.94 19.09
N SER A 75 6.45 -16.38 19.40
CA SER A 75 7.20 -16.63 20.65
C SER A 75 6.32 -16.59 21.89
N VAL A 76 6.48 -17.54 22.83
CA VAL A 76 5.75 -17.53 24.12
C VAL A 76 6.02 -16.26 24.91
N GLU A 77 7.22 -15.69 24.77
CA GLU A 77 7.65 -14.47 25.46
C GLU A 77 7.10 -13.19 24.82
N ALA A 78 6.49 -13.28 23.63
CA ALA A 78 5.97 -12.13 22.94
C ALA A 78 4.67 -11.63 23.59
N PRO A 79 4.57 -10.32 23.91
CA PRO A 79 3.33 -9.73 24.39
C PRO A 79 2.16 -9.94 23.43
N ILE A 80 0.99 -10.26 24.00
CA ILE A 80 -0.29 -10.26 23.28
C ILE A 80 -0.91 -8.87 23.42
N LEU A 81 -1.35 -8.31 22.30
CA LEU A 81 -2.04 -7.03 22.20
C LEU A 81 -3.49 -7.29 21.81
N ARG A 82 -4.42 -6.73 22.58
CA ARG A 82 -5.85 -6.73 22.22
C ARG A 82 -6.13 -5.52 21.33
N ILE A 83 -6.54 -5.76 20.10
CA ILE A 83 -6.78 -4.73 19.09
C ILE A 83 -8.26 -4.52 18.77
N ASP A 84 -9.12 -5.49 19.12
CA ASP A 84 -10.57 -5.39 18.95
C ASP A 84 -11.00 -5.12 17.48
N ASP A 85 -10.30 -5.75 16.52
CA ASP A 85 -10.59 -5.63 15.10
C ASP A 85 -11.65 -6.64 14.65
N ASP A 86 -12.40 -6.33 13.59
CA ASP A 86 -13.50 -7.17 13.07
C ASP A 86 -13.05 -8.59 12.69
N VAL A 87 -11.80 -8.76 12.27
CA VAL A 87 -11.24 -10.06 11.87
C VAL A 87 -10.53 -10.76 13.03
N PHE A 88 -9.76 -10.01 13.83
CA PHE A 88 -8.97 -10.55 14.94
C PHE A 88 -9.02 -9.63 16.17
N GLU A 89 -9.45 -10.17 17.31
CA GLU A 89 -9.42 -9.40 18.56
C GLU A 89 -8.01 -9.28 19.17
N LEU A 90 -7.14 -10.25 18.88
CA LEU A 90 -5.84 -10.41 19.52
C LEU A 90 -4.75 -10.63 18.45
N VAL A 91 -3.63 -9.93 18.63
CA VAL A 91 -2.41 -10.11 17.84
C VAL A 91 -1.21 -10.20 18.77
N LYS A 92 -0.12 -10.80 18.29
CA LYS A 92 1.12 -10.93 19.06
C LYS A 92 2.22 -10.10 18.45
N LEU A 93 3.02 -9.49 19.32
CA LEU A 93 4.21 -8.76 18.92
C LEU A 93 5.22 -9.69 18.23
N THR A 94 5.88 -9.21 17.18
CA THR A 94 7.01 -9.90 16.57
C THR A 94 8.28 -9.06 16.67
N HIS A 95 9.41 -9.65 16.26
CA HIS A 95 10.67 -8.92 16.10
C HIS A 95 10.88 -8.38 14.68
N ILE A 96 9.89 -8.55 13.79
CA ILE A 96 9.97 -8.14 12.39
C ILE A 96 9.61 -6.65 12.31
N MET A 97 10.52 -5.87 11.74
CA MET A 97 10.35 -4.43 11.57
C MET A 97 10.53 -4.05 10.09
N HIS A 98 9.74 -3.11 9.63
CA HIS A 98 9.80 -2.58 8.27
C HIS A 98 9.58 -1.07 8.27
N THR A 99 9.98 -0.45 7.16
CA THR A 99 9.76 0.97 6.89
C THR A 99 8.93 1.10 5.62
N VAL A 100 7.89 1.92 5.65
CA VAL A 100 7.04 2.22 4.50
C VAL A 100 6.82 3.73 4.38
N PRO A 101 6.60 4.26 3.17
CA PRO A 101 6.30 5.67 3.04
C PRO A 101 4.88 6.01 3.54
N GLU A 102 4.77 7.12 4.28
CA GLU A 102 3.57 7.49 5.06
C GLU A 102 2.35 7.69 4.15
N LYS A 103 2.56 8.33 3.00
CA LYS A 103 1.52 8.70 2.06
C LYS A 103 0.82 7.45 1.50
N GLU A 104 1.59 6.47 1.09
CA GLU A 104 1.12 5.21 0.52
C GLU A 104 0.43 4.37 1.59
N LEU A 105 1.01 4.30 2.79
CA LEU A 105 0.39 3.63 3.93
C LEU A 105 -1.00 4.19 4.23
N LYS A 106 -1.19 5.51 4.20
CA LYS A 106 -2.50 6.15 4.42
C LYS A 106 -3.57 5.75 3.40
N GLN A 107 -3.17 5.42 2.17
CA GLN A 107 -4.13 5.05 1.11
C GLN A 107 -4.70 3.64 1.30
N VAL A 108 -3.94 2.77 1.97
CA VAL A 108 -4.24 1.33 2.04
C VAL A 108 -4.53 0.84 3.44
N ALA A 109 -4.03 1.51 4.46
CA ALA A 109 -4.16 1.11 5.84
C ALA A 109 -5.25 1.89 6.56
N ARG A 110 -5.87 1.24 7.52
CA ARG A 110 -6.81 1.83 8.48
C ARG A 110 -6.25 1.78 9.90
N PRO A 111 -6.50 2.80 10.72
CA PRO A 111 -6.16 2.74 12.13
C PRO A 111 -7.08 1.75 12.84
N VAL A 112 -6.51 0.93 13.71
CA VAL A 112 -7.23 -0.06 14.52
C VAL A 112 -7.28 0.42 15.96
N LYS A 113 -6.13 0.70 16.57
CA LYS A 113 -6.03 1.06 17.98
C LYS A 113 -4.81 1.93 18.27
N LYS A 114 -4.87 2.73 19.33
CA LYS A 114 -3.69 3.44 19.85
C LYS A 114 -3.14 2.75 21.09
N VAL A 115 -1.84 2.49 21.09
CA VAL A 115 -1.06 1.97 22.20
C VAL A 115 -0.29 3.13 22.83
N SER A 116 -0.34 3.22 24.16
CA SER A 116 0.22 4.34 24.90
C SER A 116 1.73 4.26 25.17
N ASP A 117 2.30 3.05 25.20
CA ASP A 117 3.70 2.83 25.59
C ASP A 117 4.49 2.08 24.51
N VAL A 118 4.87 2.82 23.47
CA VAL A 118 5.67 2.30 22.35
C VAL A 118 7.07 1.88 22.78
N ARG A 119 7.65 2.57 23.78
CA ARG A 119 9.01 2.26 24.28
C ARG A 119 9.08 0.86 24.86
N LYS A 120 8.12 0.50 25.71
CA LYS A 120 8.02 -0.85 26.25
C LYS A 120 7.84 -1.89 25.16
N VAL A 121 7.09 -1.58 24.11
CA VAL A 121 6.97 -2.48 22.95
C VAL A 121 8.33 -2.70 22.29
N LEU A 122 9.10 -1.62 22.03
CA LEU A 122 10.43 -1.73 21.43
C LEU A 122 11.43 -2.52 22.29
N GLU A 123 11.38 -2.39 23.62
CA GLU A 123 12.18 -3.24 24.52
C GLU A 123 11.83 -4.73 24.37
N HIS A 124 10.54 -5.05 24.17
CA HIS A 124 10.14 -6.42 23.90
C HIS A 124 10.58 -6.88 22.50
N VAL A 125 10.53 -6.03 21.49
CA VAL A 125 11.06 -6.32 20.14
C VAL A 125 12.54 -6.69 20.22
N GLU A 126 13.35 -5.92 20.94
CA GLU A 126 14.78 -6.20 21.11
C GLU A 126 15.04 -7.54 21.80
N LYS A 127 14.29 -7.86 22.87
CA LYS A 127 14.36 -9.17 23.53
C LYS A 127 14.01 -10.31 22.58
N LEU A 128 12.94 -10.14 21.80
CA LEU A 128 12.50 -11.14 20.83
C LEU A 128 13.52 -11.33 19.69
N SER A 129 14.21 -10.27 19.25
CA SER A 129 15.28 -10.35 18.24
C SER A 129 16.48 -11.17 18.72
N ASN A 130 16.79 -11.10 20.01
CA ASN A 130 17.91 -11.81 20.62
C ASN A 130 17.56 -13.23 21.09
N THR A 131 16.31 -13.66 20.92
CA THR A 131 15.84 -14.97 21.37
C THR A 131 16.30 -16.09 20.42
N PRO A 132 16.92 -17.18 20.91
CA PRO A 132 17.29 -18.31 20.08
C PRO A 132 16.06 -19.14 19.71
N TYR A 133 15.51 -18.92 18.52
CA TYR A 133 14.34 -19.65 18.03
C TYR A 133 14.68 -21.08 17.56
N GLY A 134 13.86 -22.04 18.02
CA GLY A 134 13.85 -23.39 17.48
C GLY A 134 13.39 -23.43 16.01
N ARG A 135 13.60 -24.58 15.34
CA ARG A 135 13.32 -24.76 13.90
C ARG A 135 11.92 -24.30 13.47
N ILE A 136 10.87 -24.70 14.19
CA ILE A 136 9.46 -24.39 13.84
C ILE A 136 9.23 -22.87 13.84
N HIS A 137 9.68 -22.17 14.89
CA HIS A 137 9.51 -20.73 15.00
C HIS A 137 10.32 -19.97 13.94
N ARG A 138 11.54 -20.42 13.63
CA ARG A 138 12.32 -19.84 12.52
C ARG A 138 11.60 -19.97 11.19
N GLU A 139 11.14 -21.18 10.87
CA GLU A 139 10.37 -21.45 9.65
C GLU A 139 9.09 -20.59 9.56
N PHE A 140 8.41 -20.37 10.69
CA PHE A 140 7.27 -19.46 10.78
C PHE A 140 7.67 -18.00 10.50
N PHE A 141 8.68 -17.47 11.20
CA PHE A 141 9.12 -16.09 11.04
C PHE A 141 9.72 -15.81 9.66
N ASP A 142 10.39 -16.78 9.04
CA ASP A 142 10.88 -16.64 7.65
C ASP A 142 9.71 -16.49 6.67
N THR A 143 8.58 -17.14 6.94
CA THR A 143 7.36 -17.03 6.13
C THR A 143 6.66 -15.69 6.36
N GLU A 144 6.55 -15.27 7.63
CA GLU A 144 6.01 -13.96 8.00
C GLU A 144 6.81 -12.79 7.41
N ARG A 145 8.15 -12.87 7.41
CA ARG A 145 9.00 -11.85 6.76
C ARG A 145 8.67 -11.70 5.29
N LYS A 146 8.57 -12.82 4.55
CA LYS A 146 8.19 -12.79 3.13
C LYS A 146 6.82 -12.18 2.91
N PHE A 147 5.85 -12.51 3.77
CA PHE A 147 4.52 -11.92 3.71
C PHE A 147 4.57 -10.41 3.90
N VAL A 148 5.25 -9.93 4.95
CA VAL A 148 5.38 -8.50 5.24
C VAL A 148 6.14 -7.78 4.13
N GLU A 149 7.25 -8.35 3.64
CA GLU A 149 8.02 -7.83 2.49
C GLU A 149 7.10 -7.61 1.29
N LEU A 150 6.34 -8.62 0.86
CA LEU A 150 5.42 -8.52 -0.26
C LEU A 150 4.30 -7.50 -0.02
N VAL A 151 3.72 -7.44 1.18
CA VAL A 151 2.73 -6.41 1.51
C VAL A 151 3.37 -5.03 1.39
N THR A 152 4.55 -4.81 1.98
CA THR A 152 5.23 -3.51 1.94
C THR A 152 5.65 -3.09 0.53
N GLU A 153 6.06 -4.04 -0.32
CA GLU A 153 6.31 -3.80 -1.74
C GLU A 153 5.02 -3.35 -2.44
N LEU A 154 3.91 -4.05 -2.22
CA LEU A 154 2.61 -3.68 -2.77
C LEU A 154 2.14 -2.32 -2.24
N VAL A 155 2.35 -2.00 -0.96
CA VAL A 155 2.06 -0.66 -0.40
C VAL A 155 2.91 0.39 -1.13
N ALA A 156 4.21 0.15 -1.33
CA ALA A 156 5.05 1.07 -2.09
C ALA A 156 4.58 1.21 -3.54
N GLU A 157 3.97 0.17 -4.13
CA GLU A 157 3.34 0.30 -5.45
C GLU A 157 2.14 1.24 -5.45
N PHE A 158 1.51 1.56 -4.30
CA PHE A 158 0.49 2.63 -4.25
C PHE A 158 1.06 4.03 -4.49
N GLU A 159 2.38 4.21 -4.53
CA GLU A 159 3.00 5.42 -5.10
C GLU A 159 2.53 5.66 -6.54
N LYS A 160 2.13 4.57 -7.22
CA LYS A 160 1.57 4.58 -8.57
C LYS A 160 0.14 5.14 -8.61
N ILE A 161 -0.61 5.11 -7.52
CA ILE A 161 -2.02 5.55 -7.53
C ILE A 161 -2.09 7.06 -7.34
N ILE A 162 -2.71 7.71 -8.31
CA ILE A 162 -2.86 9.16 -8.39
C ILE A 162 -4.36 9.46 -8.32
N GLU A 163 -4.79 9.97 -7.18
CA GLU A 163 -6.14 10.51 -7.03
C GLU A 163 -6.25 11.83 -7.79
N LEU A 164 -7.30 11.95 -8.61
CA LEU A 164 -7.58 13.20 -9.31
C LEU A 164 -8.11 14.25 -8.33
N PRO A 165 -7.68 15.52 -8.45
CA PRO A 165 -8.25 16.61 -7.67
C PRO A 165 -9.80 16.63 -7.77
N PRO A 166 -10.54 16.80 -6.65
CA PRO A 166 -12.00 16.74 -6.67
C PRO A 166 -12.66 17.74 -7.61
N ASP A 167 -12.07 18.91 -7.77
CA ASP A 167 -12.50 19.97 -8.69
C ASP A 167 -12.30 19.57 -10.16
N LEU A 168 -11.20 18.88 -10.50
CA LEU A 168 -11.01 18.29 -11.83
C LEU A 168 -12.03 17.16 -12.09
N LEU A 169 -12.26 16.29 -11.10
CA LEU A 169 -13.22 15.20 -11.24
C LEU A 169 -14.65 15.75 -11.48
N ASN A 170 -15.02 16.81 -10.76
CA ASN A 170 -16.32 17.46 -10.91
C ASN A 170 -16.47 18.18 -12.26
N SER A 171 -15.40 18.81 -12.78
CA SER A 171 -15.44 19.42 -14.10
C SER A 171 -15.63 18.37 -15.20
N LEU A 172 -14.86 17.27 -15.15
CA LEU A 172 -14.98 16.16 -16.11
C LEU A 172 -16.38 15.50 -16.09
N LYS A 173 -16.99 15.33 -14.90
CA LYS A 173 -18.36 14.83 -14.77
C LYS A 173 -19.39 15.77 -15.40
N SER A 174 -19.19 17.08 -15.25
CA SER A 174 -20.10 18.09 -15.80
C SER A 174 -20.05 18.09 -17.33
N GLU A 175 -18.84 18.06 -17.90
CA GLU A 175 -18.63 17.98 -19.36
C GLU A 175 -19.31 16.74 -19.99
N ILE A 176 -19.18 15.56 -19.36
CA ILE A 176 -19.83 14.34 -19.86
C ILE A 176 -21.36 14.41 -19.73
N SER A 177 -21.87 14.96 -18.62
CA SER A 177 -23.32 15.09 -18.42
C SER A 177 -23.98 15.97 -19.49
N GLU A 178 -23.26 16.94 -20.04
CA GLU A 178 -23.72 17.80 -21.13
C GLU A 178 -23.70 17.08 -22.50
N LEU A 179 -22.82 16.10 -22.68
CA LEU A 179 -22.65 15.40 -23.95
C LEU A 179 -23.70 14.29 -24.19
N GLY A 180 -24.35 13.77 -23.14
CA GLY A 180 -25.50 12.85 -23.29
C GLY A 180 -25.19 11.51 -23.99
N VAL A 181 -23.93 11.06 -24.01
CA VAL A 181 -23.50 9.84 -24.73
C VAL A 181 -23.12 8.72 -23.75
N ALA A 182 -23.60 7.51 -24.03
CA ALA A 182 -23.12 6.30 -23.37
C ALA A 182 -21.66 6.03 -23.77
N ALA A 183 -20.73 6.18 -22.82
CA ALA A 183 -19.31 5.92 -23.07
C ALA A 183 -19.09 4.47 -23.51
N SER A 184 -18.55 4.28 -24.73
CA SER A 184 -17.99 2.99 -25.11
C SER A 184 -16.65 2.81 -24.39
N PHE A 185 -16.44 1.64 -23.76
CA PHE A 185 -15.20 1.31 -23.07
C PHE A 185 -14.06 1.17 -24.09
N GLY A 186 -13.36 2.28 -24.40
CA GLY A 186 -12.08 2.24 -25.10
C GLY A 186 -11.06 1.50 -24.22
N ARG A 187 -10.45 0.43 -24.73
CA ARG A 187 -9.54 -0.41 -23.92
C ARG A 187 -8.20 0.26 -23.65
N ALA A 188 -7.71 1.08 -24.57
CA ALA A 188 -6.48 1.84 -24.40
C ALA A 188 -6.47 3.08 -25.32
N VAL A 189 -5.88 4.18 -24.85
CA VAL A 189 -5.65 5.42 -25.61
C VAL A 189 -4.16 5.73 -25.59
N ARG A 190 -3.58 6.04 -26.76
CA ARG A 190 -2.16 6.36 -26.90
C ARG A 190 -1.98 7.87 -27.02
N PHE A 191 -1.07 8.41 -26.23
CA PHE A 191 -0.71 9.83 -26.21
C PHE A 191 0.81 9.94 -26.39
N GLY A 192 1.28 10.13 -27.63
CA GLY A 192 2.70 10.27 -27.95
C GLY A 192 3.61 9.22 -27.27
N LYS A 193 4.27 9.65 -26.18
CA LYS A 193 5.26 8.89 -25.38
C LYS A 193 4.66 8.03 -24.26
N PHE A 194 3.34 7.89 -24.17
CA PHE A 194 2.71 7.01 -23.19
C PHE A 194 1.37 6.45 -23.70
N ILE A 195 0.88 5.42 -23.01
CA ILE A 195 -0.39 4.75 -23.27
C ILE A 195 -1.18 4.69 -21.97
N LEU A 196 -2.46 5.01 -22.03
CA LEU A 196 -3.41 4.81 -20.94
C LEU A 196 -4.25 3.58 -21.24
N VAL A 197 -4.30 2.64 -20.31
CA VAL A 197 -5.09 1.39 -20.42
C VAL A 197 -6.16 1.40 -19.34
N ASN A 198 -7.40 1.13 -19.72
CA ASN A 198 -8.49 1.07 -18.76
C ASN A 198 -8.37 -0.16 -17.86
N THR A 199 -8.60 0.05 -16.56
CA THR A 199 -8.65 -0.98 -15.52
C THR A 199 -9.88 -0.76 -14.65
N ASP A 200 -10.27 -1.76 -13.85
CA ASP A 200 -11.45 -1.70 -12.98
C ASP A 200 -11.39 -0.55 -11.95
N VAL A 201 -10.19 -0.08 -11.61
CA VAL A 201 -9.95 0.95 -10.58
C VAL A 201 -9.60 2.33 -11.17
N GLY A 202 -9.31 2.44 -12.47
CA GLY A 202 -8.84 3.70 -13.08
C GLY A 202 -8.09 3.49 -14.40
N ALA A 203 -7.37 4.51 -14.86
CA ALA A 203 -6.56 4.43 -16.07
C ALA A 203 -5.09 4.18 -15.73
N LYS A 204 -4.53 3.06 -16.19
CA LYS A 204 -3.13 2.69 -15.98
C LYS A 204 -2.23 3.32 -17.04
N VAL A 205 -1.20 4.04 -16.60
CA VAL A 205 -0.20 4.73 -17.43
C VAL A 205 0.97 3.80 -17.71
N TYR A 206 1.24 3.59 -19.00
CA TYR A 206 2.43 2.91 -19.51
C TYR A 206 3.26 3.94 -20.28
N LEU A 207 4.42 4.27 -19.72
CA LEU A 207 5.35 5.25 -20.25
C LEU A 207 6.32 4.59 -21.23
N ASP A 208 6.82 5.37 -22.18
CA ASP A 208 8.05 5.06 -22.91
C ASP A 208 9.22 4.92 -21.90
N ASP A 209 10.07 3.91 -22.10
CA ASP A 209 11.18 3.57 -21.20
C ASP A 209 12.10 4.77 -20.92
N ARG A 210 12.19 5.73 -21.85
CA ARG A 210 12.99 6.97 -21.70
C ARG A 210 12.46 7.92 -20.62
N LEU A 211 11.21 7.77 -20.19
CA LEU A 211 10.57 8.59 -19.16
C LEU A 211 10.62 7.92 -17.78
N VAL A 212 10.72 6.59 -17.73
CA VAL A 212 10.68 5.82 -16.49
C VAL A 212 11.88 6.17 -15.62
N GLY A 213 11.61 6.50 -14.36
CA GLY A 213 12.61 6.84 -13.36
C GLY A 213 13.03 8.31 -13.34
N LYS A 214 12.59 9.12 -14.31
CA LYS A 214 12.81 10.57 -14.31
C LYS A 214 11.82 11.29 -13.40
N VAL A 215 12.19 12.47 -12.92
CA VAL A 215 11.26 13.37 -12.22
C VAL A 215 10.43 14.11 -13.27
N GLY A 216 9.11 14.05 -13.11
CA GLY A 216 8.18 14.64 -14.06
C GLY A 216 6.84 15.01 -13.42
N LYS A 217 6.02 15.67 -14.23
CA LYS A 217 4.71 16.20 -13.88
C LYS A 217 3.68 15.65 -14.85
N ILE A 218 2.54 15.20 -14.33
CA ILE A 218 1.39 14.78 -15.13
C ILE A 218 0.32 15.85 -14.99
N PHE A 219 -0.15 16.37 -16.12
CA PHE A 219 -1.24 17.32 -16.22
C PHE A 219 -2.43 16.69 -16.93
N ILE A 220 -3.63 16.98 -16.46
CA ILE A 220 -4.89 16.61 -17.11
C ILE A 220 -5.73 17.88 -17.26
N LYS A 221 -6.13 18.20 -18.50
CA LYS A 221 -6.81 19.45 -18.87
C LYS A 221 -6.09 20.68 -18.30
N GLY A 222 -4.75 20.66 -18.36
CA GLY A 222 -3.88 21.72 -17.83
C GLY A 222 -3.73 21.76 -16.30
N LYS A 223 -4.38 20.88 -15.54
CA LYS A 223 -4.23 20.79 -14.08
C LYS A 223 -3.20 19.75 -13.68
N LEU A 224 -2.28 20.12 -12.78
CA LEU A 224 -1.29 19.20 -12.23
C LEU A 224 -1.99 18.14 -11.36
N VAL A 225 -1.82 16.87 -11.71
CA VAL A 225 -2.38 15.74 -10.95
C VAL A 225 -1.30 14.91 -10.25
N PHE A 226 -0.06 14.98 -10.73
CA PHE A 226 1.08 14.30 -10.12
C PHE A 226 2.37 15.06 -10.40
N GLU A 227 3.25 15.10 -9.40
CA GLU A 227 4.64 15.57 -9.52
C GLU A 227 5.52 14.60 -8.74
N GLY A 228 6.55 14.05 -9.38
CA GLY A 228 7.44 13.09 -8.75
C GLY A 228 8.13 12.18 -9.75
N LYS A 229 8.64 11.06 -9.24
CA LYS A 229 9.34 10.07 -10.07
C LYS A 229 8.32 9.30 -10.91
N LEU A 230 8.45 9.38 -12.23
CA LEU A 230 7.59 8.69 -13.17
C LEU A 230 7.89 7.19 -13.17
N THR A 231 6.87 6.36 -12.96
CA THR A 231 7.01 4.90 -12.95
C THR A 231 6.01 4.24 -13.88
N ASN A 232 6.39 3.09 -14.45
CA ASN A 232 5.45 2.33 -15.25
C ASN A 232 4.35 1.72 -14.37
N GLY A 233 3.12 1.82 -14.86
CA GLY A 233 1.96 1.29 -14.18
C GLY A 233 1.33 2.22 -13.15
N MET A 234 1.63 3.52 -13.17
CA MET A 234 0.85 4.55 -12.47
C MET A 234 -0.64 4.39 -12.79
N ILE A 235 -1.55 4.58 -11.83
CA ILE A 235 -3.00 4.46 -11.98
C ILE A 235 -3.62 5.82 -11.66
N LEU A 236 -4.24 6.44 -12.65
CA LEU A 236 -5.06 7.64 -12.49
C LEU A 236 -6.46 7.20 -12.06
N LEU A 237 -6.75 7.31 -10.77
CA LEU A 237 -7.98 6.84 -10.14
C LEU A 237 -9.19 7.54 -10.75
N HIS A 238 -10.27 6.79 -10.98
CA HIS A 238 -11.52 7.29 -11.59
C HIS A 238 -11.39 7.84 -13.02
N LEU A 239 -10.20 7.88 -13.63
CA LEU A 239 -10.02 8.44 -14.97
C LEU A 239 -10.63 7.55 -16.07
N ALA A 240 -10.80 6.25 -15.81
CA ALA A 240 -11.15 5.26 -16.83
C ALA A 240 -12.42 5.59 -17.63
N GLN A 241 -13.45 6.07 -16.93
CA GLN A 241 -14.73 6.45 -17.52
C GLN A 241 -14.67 7.72 -18.38
N PHE A 242 -13.63 8.54 -18.20
CA PHE A 242 -13.42 9.79 -18.92
C PHE A 242 -12.47 9.61 -20.13
N LEU A 243 -11.71 8.50 -20.19
CA LEU A 243 -10.74 8.26 -21.28
C LEU A 243 -11.28 8.44 -22.70
N PRO A 244 -12.50 7.99 -23.05
CA PRO A 244 -13.03 8.16 -24.40
C PRO A 244 -13.25 9.62 -24.82
N PHE A 245 -13.23 10.56 -23.88
CA PHE A 245 -13.49 11.99 -24.11
C PHE A 245 -12.22 12.84 -24.11
N PHE A 246 -11.04 12.23 -23.88
CA PHE A 246 -9.78 12.96 -23.96
C PHE A 246 -9.26 12.99 -25.39
N GLU A 247 -8.86 14.18 -25.82
CA GLU A 247 -8.15 14.44 -27.06
C GLU A 247 -6.63 14.51 -26.83
N GLU A 248 -5.87 14.43 -27.91
CA GLU A 248 -4.42 14.60 -27.85
C GLU A 248 -4.08 15.99 -27.26
N GLY A 249 -3.26 16.01 -26.21
CA GLY A 249 -2.91 17.23 -25.49
C GLY A 249 -3.74 17.49 -24.22
N ASP A 250 -4.84 16.76 -24.01
CA ASP A 250 -5.57 16.85 -22.74
C ASP A 250 -4.79 16.24 -21.57
N ILE A 251 -3.94 15.27 -21.84
CA ILE A 251 -3.05 14.67 -20.85
C ILE A 251 -1.62 14.90 -21.31
N VAL A 252 -0.85 15.60 -20.47
CA VAL A 252 0.53 16.00 -20.77
C VAL A 252 1.44 15.47 -19.68
N ILE A 253 2.55 14.86 -20.09
CA ILE A 253 3.63 14.48 -19.18
C ILE A 253 4.83 15.36 -19.50
N GLU A 254 5.18 16.23 -18.56
CA GLU A 254 6.39 17.04 -18.60
C GLU A 254 7.48 16.34 -17.79
N VAL A 255 8.71 16.38 -18.28
CA VAL A 255 9.87 15.79 -17.60
C VAL A 255 10.90 16.87 -17.40
N ASP A 256 11.46 16.93 -16.19
CA ASP A 256 12.54 17.86 -15.90
C ASP A 256 13.83 17.35 -16.59
N GLU A 257 14.36 18.12 -17.54
CA GLU A 257 15.53 17.72 -18.34
C GLU A 257 16.86 17.87 -17.59
N ASN A 258 16.83 18.35 -16.33
CA ASN A 258 18.02 18.66 -15.52
C ASN A 258 18.51 17.55 -14.59
N ASN A 259 18.15 16.27 -14.83
CA ASN A 259 18.68 15.11 -14.09
C ASN A 259 19.24 14.05 -15.03
#